data_AF-A0A7C1I686-F1
#
_entry.id   AF-A0A7C1I686-F1
#
_cell.length_a   1.000
_cell.length_b   1.000
_cell.length_c   1.000
_cell.angle_alpha   90.00
_cell.angle_beta   90.00
_cell.angle_gamma   90.00
#
_symmetry.space_group_name_H-M   'P 1'
#
loop_
_entity.id
_entity.type
_entity.pdbx_description
1 polymer ?
#
loop_
_entity_poly.entity_id
_entity_poly.type
_entity_poly.pdbx_seq_one_letter_code
_entity_poly.pdbx_strand_id
1 'polypeptide(L)' 'MWPQICQPCLQGGLMGTYRCFKCGKRVDMDLRYERVRCPFCGYKILVKMRAPTVKTLKAR' A
#
# COMPACT_ATOMS: atom_id res chain seq x y z
N MET A 1 -12.81 33.43 -22.51
CA MET A 1 -13.38 33.26 -21.15
C MET A 1 -13.07 31.83 -20.73
N TRP A 2 -12.10 31.64 -19.84
CA TRP A 2 -11.39 30.38 -19.57
C TRP A 2 -12.29 29.27 -18.99
N PRO A 3 -12.32 28.06 -19.56
CA PRO A 3 -12.89 26.90 -18.88
C PRO A 3 -11.93 26.45 -17.76
N GLN A 4 -12.37 26.74 -16.53
CA GLN A 4 -12.30 25.86 -15.35
C GLN A 4 -11.08 24.93 -15.26
N ILE A 5 -10.03 25.48 -14.64
CA ILE A 5 -9.23 24.82 -13.61
C ILE A 5 -10.08 23.77 -12.87
N CYS A 6 -9.68 22.50 -12.90
CA CYS A 6 -9.55 21.65 -11.70
C CYS A 6 -9.19 20.23 -12.10
N GLN A 7 -7.88 20.01 -12.19
CA GLN A 7 -7.16 18.83 -11.73
C GLN A 7 -8.03 17.62 -11.35
N PRO A 8 -7.70 16.46 -11.94
CA PRO A 8 -7.06 15.50 -11.08
C PRO A 8 -5.64 15.23 -11.56
N CYS A 9 -4.74 16.13 -11.16
CA CYS A 9 -3.30 15.89 -11.03
C CYS A 9 -3.03 14.91 -9.86
N LEU A 10 -3.85 13.86 -9.71
CA LEU A 10 -3.86 12.97 -8.55
C LEU A 10 -3.63 11.50 -8.92
N GLN A 11 -2.88 11.26 -10.00
CA GLN A 11 -2.27 9.96 -10.32
C GLN A 11 -1.07 9.66 -9.40
N GLY A 12 -1.29 9.76 -8.09
CA GLY A 12 -0.34 9.42 -7.05
C GLY A 12 -0.81 8.20 -6.27
N GLY A 13 -0.91 7.05 -6.93
CA GLY A 13 -1.11 5.74 -6.30
C GLY A 13 0.22 5.24 -5.75
N LEU A 14 0.41 5.32 -4.44
CA LEU A 14 1.48 4.62 -3.73
C LEU A 14 1.14 3.12 -3.74
N MET A 15 1.54 2.43 -4.80
CA MET A 15 1.55 0.97 -4.86
C MET A 15 2.41 0.45 -3.70
N GLY A 16 1.75 -0.13 -2.69
CA GLY A 16 2.41 -0.70 -1.52
C GLY A 16 2.22 -2.21 -1.49
N THR A 17 3.31 -2.96 -1.32
CA THR A 17 3.22 -4.40 -1.06
C THR A 17 2.90 -4.64 0.40
N TYR A 18 1.72 -5.21 0.66
CA TYR A 18 1.25 -5.56 1.99
C TYR A 18 1.19 -7.08 2.17
N ARG A 19 1.33 -7.52 3.42
CA ARG A 19 1.19 -8.91 3.82
C ARG A 19 -0.06 -9.09 4.67
N CYS A 20 -0.90 -10.02 4.28
CA CYS A 20 -2.04 -10.48 5.06
C CYS A 20 -1.58 -11.20 6.33
N PHE A 21 -2.05 -10.79 7.51
CA PHE A 21 -1.64 -11.42 8.79
C PHE A 21 -2.06 -12.89 8.88
N LYS A 22 -3.28 -13.23 8.40
CA LYS A 22 -3.84 -14.58 8.51
C LYS A 22 -3.31 -15.55 7.45
N CYS A 23 -3.17 -15.07 6.22
CA CYS A 23 -2.87 -15.90 5.05
C CYS A 23 -1.42 -15.80 4.59
N GLY A 24 -0.66 -14.83 5.12
CA GLY A 24 0.74 -14.61 4.77
C GLY A 24 1.00 -14.16 3.33
N LYS A 25 -0.04 -14.10 2.49
CA LYS A 25 0.05 -13.72 1.08
C LYS A 25 0.42 -12.26 0.92
N ARG A 26 1.23 -12.00 -0.10
CA ARG A 26 1.59 -10.67 -0.56
C ARG A 26 0.44 -10.17 -1.43
N VAL A 27 0.00 -8.96 -1.14
CA VAL A 27 -1.07 -8.29 -1.88
C VAL A 27 -0.60 -6.88 -2.14
N ASP A 28 -0.49 -6.54 -3.41
CA ASP A 28 -0.15 -5.20 -3.88
C ASP A 28 -1.47 -4.45 -4.06
N MET A 29 -1.74 -3.46 -3.19
CA MET A 29 -2.99 -2.70 -3.21
C MET A 29 -2.75 -1.22 -2.93
N ASP A 30 -3.53 -0.39 -3.60
CA ASP A 30 -3.62 1.05 -3.34
C ASP A 30 -4.56 1.32 -2.17
N LEU A 31 -3.99 1.52 -0.98
CA LEU A 31 -4.73 1.84 0.26
C LEU A 31 -5.59 3.12 0.16
N ARG A 32 -5.38 3.97 -0.86
CA ARG A 32 -6.13 5.22 -1.06
C ARG A 32 -7.55 5.00 -1.60
N TYR A 33 -7.79 3.89 -2.31
CA TYR A 33 -9.06 3.68 -3.03
C TYR A 33 -9.72 2.34 -2.70
N GLU A 34 -8.97 1.31 -2.29
CA GLU A 34 -9.49 -0.02 -2.01
C GLU A 34 -9.95 -0.17 -0.55
N ARG A 35 -11.15 -0.72 -0.31
CA ARG A 35 -11.53 -1.18 1.04
C ARG A 35 -10.55 -2.28 1.45
N VAL A 36 -9.78 -2.04 2.51
CA VAL A 36 -8.77 -2.93 3.10
C VAL A 36 -9.34 -4.33 3.42
N ARG A 37 -9.43 -5.20 2.41
CA ARG A 37 -9.95 -6.56 2.50
C ARG A 37 -9.04 -7.45 1.68
N CYS A 38 -8.51 -8.49 2.30
CA CYS A 38 -7.73 -9.48 1.56
C CYS A 38 -8.67 -10.31 0.64
N PRO A 39 -8.43 -10.38 -0.68
CA PRO A 39 -9.28 -11.14 -1.61
C PRO A 39 -9.24 -12.65 -1.37
N PHE A 40 -8.25 -13.14 -0.61
CA PHE A 40 -8.08 -14.56 -0.36
C PHE A 40 -8.75 -15.08 0.91
N CYS A 41 -9.06 -14.22 1.88
CA CYS A 41 -9.56 -14.66 3.19
C CYS A 41 -10.52 -13.69 3.86
N GLY A 42 -10.81 -12.53 3.25
CA GLY A 42 -11.68 -11.50 3.83
C GLY A 42 -11.12 -10.80 5.08
N TYR A 43 -9.86 -11.09 5.46
CA TYR A 43 -9.23 -10.47 6.62
C TYR A 43 -8.88 -9.00 6.33
N LYS A 44 -9.08 -8.14 7.33
CA LYS A 44 -8.99 -6.67 7.17
C LYS A 44 -7.67 -6.06 7.66
N ILE A 45 -6.79 -6.88 8.24
CA ILE A 45 -5.51 -6.42 8.78
C ILE A 45 -4.38 -6.83 7.83
N LEU A 46 -3.75 -5.83 7.25
CA LEU A 46 -2.62 -5.94 6.33
C LEU A 46 -1.41 -5.24 6.95
N VAL A 47 -0.26 -5.88 6.88
CA VAL A 47 1.00 -5.39 7.46
C VAL A 47 1.93 -4.99 6.33
N LYS A 48 2.52 -3.78 6.40
CA LYS A 48 3.50 -3.33 5.41
C LYS A 48 4.75 -4.22 5.48
N MET A 49 5.22 -4.70 4.33
CA MET A 49 6.44 -5.48 4.26
C MET A 49 7.66 -4.62 4.60
N ARG A 50 8.66 -5.22 5.26
CA ARG A 50 9.97 -4.59 5.39
C ARG A 50 10.52 -4.35 3.98
N ALA A 51 11.09 -3.17 3.76
CA ALA A 51 11.86 -2.92 2.54
C ALA A 51 13.03 -3.92 2.47
N PRO A 52 13.41 -4.39 1.26
CA PRO A 52 14.55 -5.29 1.09
C PRO A 52 15.89 -4.61 1.43
N THR A 53 15.89 -3.30 1.67
CA THR A 53 17.08 -2.53 2.04
C THR A 53 17.64 -2.98 3.39
N VAL A 54 18.89 -3.44 3.37
CA VAL A 54 19.65 -3.78 4.58
C VAL A 54 19.96 -2.51 5.36
N LYS A 55 19.62 -2.50 6.65
CA LYS A 55 19.99 -1.41 7.56
C LYS A 55 21.24 -1.83 8.33
N THR A 56 22.37 -1.19 8.05
CA THR A 56 23.60 -1.38 8.86
C THR A 56 23.46 -0.57 10.14
N LEU A 57 23.39 -1.26 11.28
CA LEU A 57 23.31 -0.66 12.60
C LEU A 57 24.57 -1.03 13.40
N LYS A 58 25.26 -0.04 13.97
CA LYS A 58 26.37 -0.31 14.89
C LYS A 58 25.79 -0.83 16.21
N ALA A 59 26.08 -2.08 16.55
CA ALA A 59 25.91 -2.58 17.90
C ALA A 59 27.08 -2.01 18.71
N ARG A 60 26.81 -0.98 19.51
CA ARG A 60 27.70 -0.24 20.42
C ARG A 60 29.21 -0.47 20.29
#